data_AF-A0A7C1FJX2-F1
#
_entry.id   AF-A0A7C1FJX2-F1
#
_cell.length_a   1.000
_cell.length_b   1.000
_cell.length_c   1.000
_cell.angle_alpha   90.00
_cell.angle_beta   90.00
_cell.angle_gamma   90.00
#
_symmetry.space_group_name_H-M   'P 1'
#
loop_
_entity.id
_entity.type
_entity.pdbx_description
1 polymer ?
#
loop_
_entity_poly.entity_id
_entity_poly.type
_entity_poly.pdbx_seq_one_letter_code
_entity_poly.pdbx_strand_id
1 'polypeptide(L)'
;MKLRNFLLIILIAAVGLLAACASEPEPVQQPAAPAAEQPAAPAQQPAAPAAEQPAAQPVAGELAPPVEYPEAVLMEGMREPKIFPVSEIVEFRAFDKYCEPEWVTKLVEEGKLPPIEERLPKEPFVYKAGFYSDGPGQYGGIWRDVWAVPLEGWNYNAGAVQGWFGIEAIVQEEPFNTGAMFLTEGVTPIPFL
;
A
#
# COMPACT_ATOMS: atom_id res chain seq x y z
N MET A 1 -35.42 3.81 -53.49
CA MET A 1 -36.03 3.37 -52.20
C MET A 1 -37.07 4.40 -51.80
N LYS A 2 -38.36 4.04 -51.69
CA LYS A 2 -39.43 5.03 -51.42
C LYS A 2 -39.24 5.67 -50.04
N LEU A 3 -39.50 6.97 -49.90
CA LEU A 3 -39.32 7.76 -48.67
C LEU A 3 -39.92 7.07 -47.42
N ARG A 4 -41.03 6.34 -47.59
CA ARG A 4 -41.68 5.51 -46.58
C ARG A 4 -40.81 4.36 -46.06
N ASN A 5 -40.04 3.70 -46.93
CA ASN A 5 -39.10 2.65 -46.53
C ASN A 5 -37.86 3.23 -45.84
N PHE A 6 -37.45 4.45 -46.20
CA PHE A 6 -36.35 5.14 -45.52
C PHE A 6 -36.74 5.56 -44.10
N LEU A 7 -37.95 6.10 -43.93
CA LEU A 7 -38.53 6.42 -42.62
C LEU A 7 -38.71 5.18 -41.73
N LEU A 8 -39.13 4.05 -42.28
CA LEU A 8 -39.24 2.79 -41.54
C LEU A 8 -37.88 2.26 -41.06
N ILE A 9 -36.83 2.39 -41.87
CA ILE A 9 -35.47 1.97 -41.49
C ILE A 9 -34.91 2.89 -40.38
N ILE A 10 -35.17 4.20 -40.46
CA ILE A 10 -34.77 5.14 -39.39
C ILE A 10 -35.53 4.84 -38.09
N LEU A 11 -36.82 4.51 -38.17
CA LEU A 11 -37.62 4.17 -36.98
C LEU A 11 -37.12 2.87 -36.32
N ILE A 12 -36.78 1.84 -37.12
CA ILE A 12 -36.23 0.58 -36.63
C ILE A 12 -34.84 0.79 -36.02
N ALA A 13 -33.99 1.64 -36.63
CA ALA A 13 -32.68 1.98 -36.09
C ALA A 13 -32.78 2.77 -34.77
N ALA A 14 -33.74 3.69 -34.64
CA ALA A 14 -33.98 4.47 -33.43
C ALA A 14 -34.52 3.61 -32.27
N VAL A 15 -35.40 2.63 -32.56
CA VAL A 15 -35.88 1.66 -31.55
C VAL A 15 -34.77 0.68 -31.15
N GLY A 16 -33.90 0.29 -32.08
CA GLY A 16 -32.70 -0.52 -31.78
C GLY A 16 -31.68 0.19 -30.89
N LEU A 17 -31.49 1.51 -31.06
CA LEU A 17 -30.61 2.31 -30.20
C LEU A 17 -31.18 2.50 -28.78
N LEU A 18 -32.50 2.58 -28.63
CA LEU A 18 -33.14 2.72 -27.31
C LEU A 18 -33.12 1.41 -26.49
N ALA A 19 -33.15 0.25 -27.14
CA ALA A 19 -33.00 -1.06 -26.47
C ALA A 19 -31.56 -1.35 -26.01
N ALA A 20 -30.55 -0.74 -26.64
CA ALA A 20 -29.13 -0.91 -26.28
C ALA A 20 -28.71 -0.10 -25.03
N CYS A 21 -29.55 0.84 -24.58
CA CYS A 21 -29.30 1.66 -23.38
C CYS A 21 -30.10 1.21 -22.15
N ALA A 22 -30.88 0.12 -22.27
CA ALA A 22 -31.67 -0.46 -21.19
C ALA A 22 -31.11 -1.82 -20.73
N SER A 23 -29.79 -2.00 -20.78
CA SER A 23 -29.13 -3.05 -20.02
C SER A 23 -29.10 -2.63 -18.56
N GLU A 24 -30.11 -3.07 -17.82
CA GLU A 24 -30.05 -3.14 -16.36
C GLU A 24 -28.80 -3.96 -16.01
N PRO A 25 -27.88 -3.46 -15.16
CA PRO A 25 -26.73 -4.25 -14.77
C PRO A 25 -27.25 -5.54 -14.13
N GLU A 26 -26.81 -6.70 -14.66
CA GLU A 26 -27.11 -7.97 -14.01
C GLU A 26 -26.75 -7.85 -12.53
N PRO A 27 -27.63 -8.28 -11.61
CA PRO A 27 -27.31 -8.24 -10.19
C PRO A 27 -26.06 -9.08 -9.99
N VAL A 28 -24.95 -8.41 -9.69
CA VAL A 28 -23.73 -9.06 -9.25
C VAL A 28 -24.14 -9.90 -8.05
N GLN A 29 -24.11 -11.23 -8.20
CA GLN A 29 -24.30 -12.13 -7.08
C GLN A 29 -23.19 -11.82 -6.10
N GLN A 30 -23.53 -11.04 -5.08
CA GLN A 30 -22.70 -10.85 -3.91
C GLN A 30 -22.35 -12.26 -3.41
N PRO A 31 -21.06 -12.63 -3.35
CA PRO A 31 -20.66 -13.86 -2.70
C PRO A 31 -21.34 -13.91 -1.35
N ALA A 32 -22.01 -15.02 -1.06
CA ALA A 32 -22.73 -15.22 0.19
C ALA A 32 -21.84 -14.71 1.34
N ALA A 33 -22.41 -13.84 2.17
CA ALA A 33 -21.77 -13.43 3.41
C ALA A 33 -21.21 -14.68 4.09
N PRO A 34 -19.94 -14.69 4.52
CA PRO A 34 -19.44 -15.76 5.37
C PRO A 34 -20.47 -15.95 6.47
N ALA A 35 -20.92 -17.19 6.64
CA ALA A 35 -21.80 -17.57 7.74
C ALA A 35 -21.26 -16.90 9.00
N ALA A 36 -22.16 -16.21 9.72
CA ALA A 36 -21.84 -15.54 10.97
C ALA A 36 -20.86 -16.40 11.77
N GLU A 37 -19.63 -15.93 11.88
CA GLU A 37 -18.64 -16.54 12.76
C GLU A 37 -19.30 -16.56 14.14
N GLN A 38 -19.44 -17.77 14.69
CA GLN A 38 -19.95 -17.95 16.04
C GLN A 38 -19.19 -16.99 16.95
N PRO A 39 -19.87 -16.30 17.89
CA PRO A 39 -19.18 -15.47 18.85
C PRO A 39 -18.03 -16.28 19.44
N ALA A 40 -16.81 -15.75 19.29
CA ALA A 40 -15.63 -16.30 19.93
C ALA A 40 -15.99 -16.63 21.37
N ALA A 41 -15.67 -17.85 21.79
CA ALA A 41 -15.83 -18.27 23.17
C ALA A 41 -15.24 -17.18 24.08
N PRO A 42 -15.94 -16.80 25.17
CA PRO A 42 -15.47 -15.73 26.03
C PRO A 42 -14.03 -16.00 26.42
N ALA A 43 -13.20 -14.98 26.25
CA ALA A 43 -11.80 -14.97 26.67
C ALA A 43 -11.68 -15.70 28.01
N GLN A 44 -10.82 -16.72 28.05
CA GLN A 44 -10.46 -17.35 29.31
C GLN A 44 -9.99 -16.24 30.24
N GLN A 45 -10.71 -16.05 31.34
CA GLN A 45 -10.25 -15.22 32.45
C GLN A 45 -8.79 -15.61 32.74
N PRO A 46 -7.88 -14.64 32.91
CA PRO A 46 -6.56 -14.92 33.43
C PRO A 46 -6.72 -15.78 34.68
N ALA A 47 -6.00 -16.90 34.71
CA ALA A 47 -5.95 -17.76 35.88
C ALA A 47 -5.72 -16.89 37.12
N ALA A 48 -6.55 -17.09 38.14
CA ALA A 48 -6.37 -16.45 39.43
C ALA A 48 -4.90 -16.60 39.86
N PRO A 49 -4.24 -15.52 40.33
CA PRO A 49 -2.88 -15.64 40.82
C PRO A 49 -2.85 -16.71 41.91
N ALA A 50 -1.96 -17.69 41.73
CA ALA A 50 -1.68 -18.70 42.73
C ALA A 50 -1.31 -18.00 44.05
N ALA A 51 -1.83 -18.56 45.14
CA ALA A 51 -1.78 -18.03 46.49
C ALA A 51 -0.44 -17.37 46.87
N GLU A 52 -0.56 -16.18 47.46
CA GLU A 52 0.50 -15.46 48.17
C GLU A 52 1.28 -16.38 49.12
N GLN A 53 2.60 -16.38 49.02
CA GLN A 53 3.44 -16.57 50.20
C GLN A 53 3.42 -15.26 50.99
N PRO A 54 3.15 -15.29 52.31
CA PRO A 54 3.06 -14.06 53.09
C PRO A 54 4.47 -13.46 53.25
N ALA A 55 4.73 -12.39 52.50
CA ALA A 55 5.82 -11.48 52.82
C ALA A 55 5.48 -10.77 54.14
N ALA A 56 6.44 -10.74 55.07
CA ALA A 56 6.28 -10.08 56.37
C ALA A 56 5.79 -8.63 56.18
N GLN A 57 4.69 -8.29 56.84
CA GLN A 57 4.13 -6.94 56.77
C GLN A 57 5.10 -5.93 57.41
N PRO A 58 5.35 -4.77 56.78
CA PRO A 58 6.19 -3.74 57.37
C PRO A 58 5.51 -3.13 58.60
N VAL A 59 6.33 -2.76 59.58
CA VAL A 59 5.93 -2.01 60.78
C VAL A 59 5.34 -0.65 60.39
N ALA A 60 4.25 -0.26 61.07
CA ALA A 60 3.51 0.97 60.78
C ALA A 60 4.42 2.21 60.82
N GLY A 61 4.62 2.86 59.66
CA GLY A 61 5.39 4.10 59.53
C GLY A 61 6.48 4.08 58.45
N GLU A 62 6.85 2.90 57.91
CA GLU A 62 7.78 2.80 56.78
C GLU A 62 7.05 2.61 55.45
N LEU A 63 7.49 3.34 54.43
CA LEU A 63 7.01 3.15 53.05
C LEU A 63 7.38 1.73 52.61
N ALA A 64 6.41 1.03 52.03
CA ALA A 64 6.68 -0.27 51.41
C ALA A 64 7.79 -0.12 50.35
N PRO A 65 8.69 -1.10 50.22
CA PRO A 65 9.69 -1.07 49.18
C PRO A 65 9.04 -1.05 47.78
N PRO A 66 9.72 -0.50 46.76
CA PRO A 66 9.21 -0.52 45.39
C PRO A 66 8.83 -1.95 44.99
N VAL A 67 7.60 -2.12 44.50
CA VAL A 67 7.17 -3.38 43.89
C VAL A 67 7.81 -3.45 42.51
N GLU A 68 8.58 -4.51 42.24
CA GLU A 68 9.10 -4.74 40.88
C GLU A 68 7.93 -5.09 39.95
N TYR A 69 7.74 -4.24 38.94
CA TYR A 69 6.80 -4.52 37.87
C TYR A 69 7.41 -5.52 36.89
N PRO A 70 6.61 -6.45 36.34
CA PRO A 70 7.10 -7.31 35.27
C PRO A 70 7.54 -6.45 34.09
N GLU A 71 8.56 -6.91 33.37
CA GLU A 71 9.02 -6.26 32.16
C GLU A 71 7.85 -6.14 31.17
N ALA A 72 7.68 -4.94 30.59
CA ALA A 72 6.56 -4.68 29.69
C ALA A 72 6.65 -5.61 28.48
N VAL A 73 5.53 -6.25 28.14
CA VAL A 73 5.44 -7.02 26.90
C VAL A 73 5.61 -6.07 25.73
N LEU A 74 6.52 -6.41 24.82
CA LEU A 74 6.81 -5.59 23.65
C LEU A 74 5.59 -5.56 22.73
N MET A 75 4.91 -4.42 22.67
CA MET A 75 3.77 -4.22 21.78
C MET A 75 4.24 -4.12 20.33
N GLU A 76 3.41 -4.54 19.39
CA GLU A 76 3.71 -4.40 17.96
C GLU A 76 3.87 -2.90 17.62
N GLY A 77 5.01 -2.55 17.00
CA GLY A 77 5.41 -1.16 16.76
C GLY A 77 6.41 -0.57 17.78
N MET A 78 6.74 -1.29 18.86
CA MET A 78 7.76 -0.86 19.86
C MET A 78 9.17 -1.39 19.53
N ARG A 79 9.41 -1.87 18.31
CA ARG A 79 10.76 -2.32 17.91
C ARG A 79 11.60 -1.11 17.55
N GLU A 80 12.82 -1.08 18.05
CA GLU A 80 13.80 -0.08 17.65
C GLU A 80 14.06 -0.18 16.14
N PRO A 81 13.94 0.92 15.39
CA PRO A 81 14.21 0.93 13.96
C PRO A 81 15.70 0.69 13.71
N LYS A 82 16.01 -0.10 12.68
CA LYS A 82 17.38 -0.18 12.18
C LYS A 82 17.70 1.11 11.44
N ILE A 83 18.73 1.81 11.89
CA ILE A 83 19.22 3.05 11.28
C ILE A 83 20.29 2.73 10.24
N PHE A 84 20.29 3.46 9.14
CA PHE A 84 21.21 3.30 8.02
C PHE A 84 21.83 4.66 7.64
N PRO A 85 23.11 4.71 7.25
CA PRO A 85 23.61 5.85 6.49
C PRO A 85 22.94 5.87 5.10
N VAL A 86 22.67 7.06 4.56
CA VAL A 86 21.97 7.20 3.25
C VAL A 86 22.70 6.45 2.12
N SER A 87 24.03 6.39 2.18
CA SER A 87 24.86 5.65 1.23
C SER A 87 24.68 4.13 1.27
N GLU A 88 24.10 3.56 2.34
CA GLU A 88 23.72 2.15 2.43
C GLU A 88 22.29 1.87 1.97
N ILE A 89 21.49 2.92 1.74
CA ILE A 89 20.11 2.81 1.27
C ILE A 89 20.08 2.89 -0.26
N VAL A 90 20.73 3.92 -0.83
CA VAL A 90 20.58 4.27 -2.24
C VAL A 90 21.91 4.59 -2.92
N GLU A 91 21.96 4.41 -4.23
CA GLU A 91 23.02 4.93 -5.11
C GLU A 91 22.50 5.18 -6.52
N PHE A 92 23.22 5.97 -7.31
CA PHE A 92 22.98 6.14 -8.75
C PHE A 92 24.08 5.43 -9.51
N ARG A 93 23.73 4.45 -10.34
CA ARG A 93 24.70 3.66 -11.11
C ARG A 93 24.07 2.93 -12.28
N ALA A 94 24.89 2.62 -13.28
CA ALA A 94 24.52 1.71 -14.36
C ALA A 94 24.78 0.23 -14.01
N PHE A 95 24.05 -0.66 -14.68
CA PHE A 95 24.27 -2.10 -14.72
C PHE A 95 24.39 -2.59 -16.16
N ASP A 96 25.05 -3.73 -16.34
CA ASP A 96 25.21 -4.38 -17.65
C ASP A 96 23.91 -5.02 -18.17
N LYS A 97 22.96 -5.29 -17.26
CA LYS A 97 21.69 -5.94 -17.57
C LYS A 97 20.58 -5.42 -16.67
N TYR A 98 19.40 -5.24 -17.25
CA TYR A 98 18.16 -4.93 -16.55
C TYR A 98 17.11 -6.02 -16.78
N CYS A 99 16.18 -6.13 -15.85
CA CYS A 99 15.06 -7.07 -15.91
C CYS A 99 13.74 -6.31 -15.82
N GLU A 100 12.67 -6.88 -16.35
CA GLU A 100 11.31 -6.36 -16.26
C GLU A 100 10.28 -7.49 -16.25
N PRO A 101 9.02 -7.21 -15.91
CA PRO A 101 7.96 -8.22 -15.96
C PRO A 101 7.74 -8.75 -17.39
N GLU A 102 7.40 -10.03 -17.51
CA GLU A 102 7.19 -10.69 -18.82
C GLU A 102 6.17 -9.98 -19.72
N TRP A 103 5.11 -9.41 -19.13
CA TRP A 103 4.09 -8.70 -19.89
C TRP A 103 4.60 -7.39 -20.50
N VAL A 104 5.62 -6.76 -19.89
CA VAL A 104 6.26 -5.56 -20.44
C VAL A 104 7.15 -5.94 -21.62
N THR A 105 7.91 -7.03 -21.49
CA THR A 105 8.73 -7.55 -22.60
C THR A 105 7.88 -7.86 -23.83
N LYS A 106 6.67 -8.42 -23.65
CA LYS A 106 5.73 -8.61 -24.77
C LYS A 106 5.32 -7.30 -25.45
N LEU A 107 5.13 -6.21 -24.70
CA LEU A 107 4.84 -4.89 -25.29
C LEU A 107 6.02 -4.35 -26.11
N VAL A 108 7.25 -4.65 -25.69
CA VAL A 108 8.46 -4.31 -26.45
C VAL A 108 8.54 -5.13 -27.74
N GLU A 109 8.33 -6.45 -27.66
CA GLU A 109 8.30 -7.34 -28.83
C GLU A 109 7.21 -6.96 -29.85
N GLU A 110 6.04 -6.49 -29.37
CA GLU A 110 4.96 -5.95 -30.19
C GLU A 110 5.25 -4.55 -30.77
N GLY A 111 6.37 -3.91 -30.40
CA GLY A 111 6.75 -2.57 -30.85
C GLY A 111 5.92 -1.45 -30.23
N LYS A 112 5.19 -1.71 -29.14
CA LYS A 112 4.36 -0.73 -28.42
C LYS A 112 5.15 0.04 -27.36
N LEU A 113 6.31 -0.47 -26.96
CA LEU A 113 7.16 0.13 -25.94
C LEU A 113 8.64 0.05 -26.36
N PRO A 114 9.46 1.07 -26.09
CA PRO A 114 10.91 0.99 -26.27
C PRO A 114 11.55 -0.07 -25.34
N PRO A 115 12.72 -0.63 -25.70
CA PRO A 115 13.45 -1.54 -24.82
C PRO A 115 13.85 -0.87 -23.50
N ILE A 116 14.12 -1.67 -22.47
CA ILE A 116 14.36 -1.17 -21.11
C ILE A 116 15.59 -0.24 -21.02
N GLU A 117 16.63 -0.53 -21.79
CA GLU A 117 17.86 0.26 -21.84
C GLU A 117 17.64 1.68 -22.40
N GLU A 118 16.60 1.88 -23.22
CA GLU A 118 16.23 3.19 -23.76
C GLU A 118 15.27 3.95 -22.84
N ARG A 119 14.55 3.25 -21.96
CA ARG A 119 13.61 3.84 -21.00
C ARG A 119 14.29 4.32 -19.72
N LEU A 120 15.32 3.62 -19.27
CA LEU A 120 16.05 3.98 -18.07
C LEU A 120 17.00 5.16 -18.33
N PRO A 121 17.24 6.03 -17.33
CA PRO A 121 18.31 7.02 -17.41
C PRO A 121 19.68 6.33 -17.46
N LYS A 122 20.72 7.07 -17.84
CA LYS A 122 22.10 6.55 -17.92
C LYS A 122 22.59 5.98 -16.59
N GLU A 123 22.23 6.64 -15.48
CA GLU A 123 22.53 6.21 -14.12
C GLU A 123 21.21 6.15 -13.35
N PRO A 124 20.50 5.00 -13.37
CA PRO A 124 19.27 4.84 -12.60
C PRO A 124 19.53 4.96 -11.10
N PHE A 125 18.48 5.38 -10.39
CA PHE A 125 18.39 5.31 -8.94
C PHE A 125 18.21 3.85 -8.49
N VAL A 126 19.01 3.43 -7.52
CA VAL A 126 19.12 2.03 -7.10
C VAL A 126 18.99 1.93 -5.59
N TYR A 127 17.99 1.19 -5.12
CA TYR A 127 17.94 0.72 -3.74
C TYR A 127 18.94 -0.43 -3.53
N LYS A 128 19.70 -0.37 -2.44
CA LYS A 128 20.67 -1.41 -2.09
C LYS A 128 19.99 -2.57 -1.37
N ALA A 129 20.41 -3.78 -1.72
CA ALA A 129 19.80 -5.00 -1.18
C ALA A 129 19.85 -5.11 0.35
N GLY A 130 20.86 -4.50 1.00
CA GLY A 130 20.98 -4.48 2.46
C GLY A 130 19.93 -3.64 3.19
N PHE A 131 19.20 -2.79 2.47
CA PHE A 131 18.10 -1.99 3.00
C PHE A 131 16.75 -2.73 2.98
N TYR A 132 16.60 -3.77 2.16
CA TYR A 132 15.36 -4.55 2.09
C TYR A 132 15.16 -5.37 3.38
N SER A 133 13.93 -5.35 3.92
CA SER A 133 13.56 -6.18 5.09
C SER A 133 13.65 -7.67 4.78
N ASP A 134 13.20 -8.07 3.59
CA ASP A 134 13.02 -9.46 3.18
C ASP A 134 13.84 -9.82 1.93
N GLY A 135 14.83 -8.98 1.59
CA GLY A 135 15.66 -9.14 0.40
C GLY A 135 14.99 -8.66 -0.91
N PRO A 136 15.61 -8.94 -2.07
CA PRO A 136 15.09 -8.50 -3.36
C PRO A 136 13.71 -9.09 -3.68
N GLY A 137 12.79 -8.22 -4.10
CA GLY A 137 11.41 -8.60 -4.41
C GLY A 137 11.25 -9.37 -5.73
N GLN A 138 10.02 -9.81 -5.98
CA GLN A 138 9.59 -10.44 -7.23
C GLN A 138 8.48 -9.60 -7.87
N TYR A 139 8.41 -9.58 -9.19
CA TYR A 139 7.34 -8.88 -9.90
C TYR A 139 5.99 -9.57 -9.68
N GLY A 140 4.95 -8.76 -9.42
CA GLY A 140 3.57 -9.22 -9.31
C GLY A 140 2.88 -8.74 -8.04
N GLY A 141 1.63 -9.19 -7.86
CA GLY A 141 0.77 -8.78 -6.75
C GLY A 141 -0.08 -7.54 -7.08
N ILE A 142 -1.08 -7.30 -6.24
CA ILE A 142 -1.93 -6.09 -6.29
C ILE A 142 -1.98 -5.52 -4.87
N TRP A 143 -1.36 -4.37 -4.68
CA TRP A 143 -1.55 -3.59 -3.46
C TRP A 143 -2.91 -2.90 -3.54
N ARG A 144 -3.85 -3.33 -2.69
CA ARG A 144 -5.20 -2.78 -2.60
C ARG A 144 -5.25 -1.82 -1.43
N ASP A 145 -5.64 -0.60 -1.72
CA ASP A 145 -5.75 0.49 -0.77
C ASP A 145 -7.17 1.08 -0.78
N VAL A 146 -7.51 1.88 0.22
CA VAL A 146 -8.81 2.52 0.37
C VAL A 146 -8.64 4.01 0.60
N TRP A 147 -9.30 4.80 -0.24
CA TRP A 147 -9.25 6.25 -0.15
C TRP A 147 -10.62 6.77 0.28
N ALA A 148 -10.65 7.60 1.32
CA ALA A 148 -11.89 8.08 1.91
C ALA A 148 -12.41 9.38 1.26
N VAL A 149 -11.64 10.00 0.36
CA VAL A 149 -11.95 11.31 -0.21
C VAL A 149 -12.16 11.20 -1.74
N PRO A 150 -13.18 11.87 -2.30
CA PRO A 150 -13.40 11.91 -3.74
C PRO A 150 -12.21 12.53 -4.50
N LEU A 151 -11.95 12.02 -5.70
CA LEU A 151 -11.00 12.59 -6.66
C LEU A 151 -11.60 13.86 -7.28
N GLU A 152 -10.91 14.99 -7.13
CA GLU A 152 -11.23 16.24 -7.82
C GLU A 152 -10.52 16.32 -9.17
N GLY A 153 -9.25 15.94 -9.23
CA GLY A 153 -8.45 15.92 -10.46
C GLY A 153 -6.96 15.73 -10.20
N TRP A 154 -6.17 15.65 -11.27
CA TRP A 154 -4.74 15.31 -11.22
C TRP A 154 -3.79 16.51 -11.20
N ASN A 155 -4.32 17.73 -11.19
CA ASN A 155 -3.48 18.93 -11.14
C ASN A 155 -3.10 19.28 -9.70
N TYR A 156 -2.26 18.44 -9.09
CA TYR A 156 -1.83 18.58 -7.69
C TYR A 156 -1.23 19.95 -7.38
N ASN A 157 -0.35 20.43 -8.28
CA ASN A 157 0.32 21.72 -8.13
C ASN A 157 -0.63 22.93 -8.23
N ALA A 158 -1.85 22.73 -8.73
CA ALA A 158 -2.92 23.73 -8.70
C ALA A 158 -3.89 23.55 -7.52
N GLY A 159 -3.63 22.62 -6.62
CA GLY A 159 -4.43 22.36 -5.41
C GLY A 159 -5.52 21.31 -5.55
N ALA A 160 -5.59 20.57 -6.67
CA ALA A 160 -6.60 19.53 -6.87
C ALA A 160 -6.36 18.32 -5.95
N VAL A 161 -7.42 17.87 -5.27
CA VAL A 161 -7.40 16.69 -4.39
C VAL A 161 -7.40 15.39 -5.19
N GLN A 162 -6.48 14.46 -4.89
CA GLN A 162 -6.40 13.15 -5.56
C GLN A 162 -7.07 12.01 -4.79
N GLY A 163 -7.39 12.19 -3.52
CA GLY A 163 -8.09 11.21 -2.69
C GLY A 163 -7.47 10.99 -1.32
N TRP A 164 -6.30 11.60 -1.06
CA TRP A 164 -5.51 11.44 0.15
C TRP A 164 -5.10 9.98 0.38
N PHE A 165 -4.58 9.68 1.58
CA PHE A 165 -4.26 8.33 2.03
C PHE A 165 -3.19 7.60 1.21
N GLY A 166 -2.35 8.34 0.49
CA GLY A 166 -1.13 7.81 -0.13
C GLY A 166 -1.10 7.93 -1.64
N ILE A 167 -2.24 8.16 -2.32
CA ILE A 167 -2.24 8.31 -3.78
C ILE A 167 -1.36 9.46 -4.25
N GLU A 168 -1.36 10.60 -3.53
CA GLU A 168 -0.49 11.73 -3.84
C GLU A 168 0.99 11.35 -3.70
N ALA A 169 1.35 10.59 -2.67
CA ALA A 169 2.74 10.15 -2.45
C ALA A 169 3.21 9.12 -3.49
N ILE A 170 2.30 8.40 -4.15
CA ILE A 170 2.60 7.43 -5.20
C ILE A 170 2.80 8.12 -6.56
N VAL A 171 2.02 9.17 -6.85
CA VAL A 171 2.00 9.81 -8.18
C VAL A 171 2.85 11.07 -8.26
N GLN A 172 3.11 11.73 -7.14
CA GLN A 172 3.93 12.94 -7.07
C GLN A 172 5.31 12.59 -6.51
N GLU A 173 6.31 12.55 -7.39
CA GLU A 173 7.70 12.32 -6.98
C GLU A 173 8.36 13.64 -6.58
N GLU A 174 9.08 13.62 -5.45
CA GLU A 174 9.79 14.77 -4.89
C GLU A 174 11.31 14.61 -5.06
N PRO A 175 12.10 15.72 -5.09
CA PRO A 175 13.56 15.61 -5.20
C PRO A 175 14.22 14.85 -4.04
N PHE A 176 13.59 14.90 -2.85
CA PHE A 176 14.05 14.21 -1.66
C PHE A 176 12.91 13.36 -1.10
N ASN A 177 13.18 12.08 -0.87
CA ASN A 177 12.26 11.22 -0.14
C ASN A 177 12.41 11.48 1.37
N THR A 178 11.33 11.97 1.96
CA THR A 178 11.25 12.29 3.39
C THR A 178 10.53 11.21 4.19
N GLY A 179 9.70 10.37 3.57
CA GLY A 179 8.91 9.35 4.28
C GLY A 179 9.76 8.32 5.02
N ALA A 180 10.89 7.93 4.44
CA ALA A 180 11.80 6.94 5.03
C ALA A 180 12.93 7.54 5.90
N MET A 181 12.93 8.85 6.17
CA MET A 181 14.02 9.52 6.92
C MET A 181 14.16 9.03 8.37
N PHE A 182 13.12 8.44 8.96
CA PHE A 182 13.19 7.87 10.31
C PHE A 182 14.15 6.66 10.40
N LEU A 183 14.52 6.09 9.25
CA LEU A 183 15.50 5.00 9.14
C LEU A 183 16.90 5.53 8.80
N THR A 184 17.11 6.84 8.67
CA THR A 184 18.40 7.41 8.27
C THR A 184 19.17 7.99 9.45
N GLU A 185 20.51 7.93 9.37
CA GLU A 185 21.36 8.63 10.33
C GLU A 185 21.08 10.13 10.33
N GLY A 186 20.86 10.69 11.52
CA GLY A 186 20.59 12.11 11.70
C GLY A 186 19.29 12.61 11.06
N VAL A 187 18.37 11.72 10.67
CA VAL A 187 17.10 12.08 10.02
C VAL A 187 17.34 12.84 8.70
N THR A 188 18.38 12.41 7.98
CA THR A 188 18.79 12.99 6.70
C THR A 188 17.82 12.56 5.59
N PRO A 189 17.31 13.49 4.76
CA PRO A 189 16.48 13.14 3.59
C PRO A 189 17.24 12.27 2.58
N ILE A 190 16.54 11.35 1.93
CA ILE A 190 17.12 10.46 0.91
C ILE A 190 16.98 11.15 -0.47
N PRO A 191 18.05 11.26 -1.28
CA PRO A 191 17.95 11.83 -2.62
C PRO A 191 17.12 10.91 -3.53
N PHE A 192 16.28 11.46 -4.41
CA PHE A 192 15.40 10.66 -5.27
C PHE A 192 15.38 11.10 -6.74
N LEU A 193 15.26 12.41 -7.04
CA LEU A 193 15.29 12.97 -8.41
C LEU A 193 16.55 13.80 -8.69
#